data_AF-A0A947L296-F1
#
_entry.id   AF-A0A947L296-F1
#
_cell.length_a   1.000
_cell.length_b   1.000
_cell.length_c   1.000
_cell.angle_alpha   90.00
_cell.angle_beta   90.00
_cell.angle_gamma   90.00
#
_symmetry.space_group_name_H-M   'P 1'
#
loop_
_entity.id
_entity.type
_entity.pdbx_description
1 polymer ?
#
loop_
_entity_poly.entity_id
_entity_poly.type
_entity_poly.pdbx_seq_one_letter_code
_entity_poly.pdbx_strand_id
1 'polypeptide(L)'
;MAGQSFTAFDTNLQSVGFQWEALNPSQANLPISLSLLSGSTLSGAALFSTSFTLPSSINNRTATWFDVDVTGWNVTAGETYTLVLDTGSSARNAVVLGPEINIYTGKVLGGDAYTGGTALFENQPYSGFCQTSGLCDLNFRITATTPTAPVPEPATWAMMILGMGLVGGAMRNSRRQVSTTFA
;
A
#
# COMPACT_ATOMS: atom_id res chain seq x y z
N MET A 1 9.74 -16.50 9.86
CA MET A 1 8.98 -15.57 9.01
C MET A 1 7.91 -14.85 9.84
N ALA A 2 7.52 -13.64 9.40
CA ALA A 2 6.36 -12.91 9.93
C ALA A 2 5.61 -12.28 8.77
N GLY A 3 4.31 -12.02 8.94
CA GLY A 3 3.51 -11.40 7.89
C GLY A 3 2.44 -10.50 8.46
N GLN A 4 1.91 -9.66 7.59
CA GLN A 4 0.86 -8.72 7.90
C GLN A 4 -0.20 -8.80 6.81
N SER A 5 -1.41 -9.19 7.18
CA SER A 5 -2.53 -9.15 6.28
C SER A 5 -3.15 -7.76 6.21
N PHE A 6 -3.75 -7.44 5.07
CA PHE A 6 -4.45 -6.20 4.82
C PHE A 6 -5.49 -6.40 3.72
N THR A 7 -6.53 -5.56 3.72
CA THR A 7 -7.45 -5.45 2.60
C THR A 7 -6.94 -4.36 1.65
N ALA A 8 -6.70 -4.71 0.38
CA ALA A 8 -6.23 -3.74 -0.59
C ALA A 8 -7.28 -2.64 -0.80
N PHE A 9 -6.92 -1.38 -0.57
CA PHE A 9 -7.82 -0.24 -0.79
C PHE A 9 -7.68 0.36 -2.21
N ASP A 10 -6.69 -0.11 -2.96
CA ASP A 10 -6.35 0.35 -4.32
C ASP A 10 -5.80 -0.83 -5.12
N THR A 11 -5.57 -0.64 -6.42
CA THR A 11 -5.09 -1.67 -7.34
C THR A 11 -3.59 -1.61 -7.64
N ASN A 12 -2.93 -0.47 -7.43
CA ASN A 12 -1.50 -0.32 -7.74
C ASN A 12 -0.71 0.10 -6.50
N LEU A 13 0.01 -0.86 -5.90
CA LEU A 13 0.89 -0.58 -4.78
C LEU A 13 2.16 0.15 -5.27
N GLN A 14 2.62 1.13 -4.50
CA GLN A 14 3.83 1.91 -4.77
C GLN A 14 4.92 1.59 -3.75
N SER A 15 4.57 1.62 -2.47
CA SER A 15 5.51 1.28 -1.41
C SER A 15 4.83 0.58 -0.24
N VAL A 16 5.61 -0.24 0.45
CA VAL A 16 5.23 -0.88 1.70
C VAL A 16 6.27 -0.53 2.74
N GLY A 17 5.85 0.12 3.83
CA GLY A 17 6.69 0.51 4.94
C GLY A 17 6.49 -0.37 6.15
N PHE A 18 7.58 -0.66 6.85
CA PHE A 18 7.57 -1.25 8.19
C PHE A 18 8.49 -0.44 9.10
N GLN A 19 8.21 -0.43 10.40
CA GLN A 19 9.18 0.04 11.38
C GLN A 19 10.15 -1.08 11.76
N TRP A 20 11.44 -0.75 11.76
CA TRP A 20 12.53 -1.68 12.04
C TRP A 20 13.38 -1.21 13.19
N GLU A 21 13.97 -2.18 13.88
CA GLU A 21 15.02 -1.98 14.87
C GLU A 21 16.17 -2.97 14.63
N ALA A 22 17.40 -2.55 14.94
CA ALA A 22 18.54 -3.44 14.94
C ALA A 22 18.73 -4.04 16.34
N LEU A 23 18.24 -5.27 16.55
CA LEU A 23 18.37 -5.98 17.82
C LEU A 23 19.79 -6.47 18.09
N ASN A 24 20.48 -6.90 17.02
CA ASN A 24 21.83 -7.46 17.05
C ASN A 24 22.70 -6.78 15.98
N PRO A 25 23.06 -5.49 16.14
CA PRO A 25 23.73 -4.71 15.09
C PRO A 25 25.13 -5.22 14.71
N SER A 26 25.75 -6.06 15.55
CA SER A 26 27.02 -6.75 15.25
C SER A 26 26.89 -7.90 14.26
N GLN A 27 25.68 -8.41 14.01
CA GLN A 27 25.43 -9.47 13.04
C GLN A 27 25.49 -8.94 11.60
N ALA A 28 25.70 -9.85 10.65
CA ALA A 28 25.76 -9.51 9.23
C ALA A 28 24.44 -8.89 8.74
N ASN A 29 24.55 -7.84 7.92
CA ASN A 29 23.41 -7.19 7.31
C ASN A 29 22.99 -7.93 6.03
N LEU A 30 22.25 -9.02 6.20
CA LEU A 30 21.80 -9.87 5.11
C LEU A 30 20.50 -9.35 4.47
N PRO A 31 20.25 -9.67 3.18
CA PRO A 31 19.00 -9.35 2.52
C PRO A 31 17.79 -9.98 3.21
N ILE A 32 16.67 -9.26 3.16
CA ILE A 32 15.35 -9.66 3.64
C ILE A 32 14.45 -9.81 2.42
N SER A 33 13.70 -10.91 2.35
CA SER A 33 12.69 -11.12 1.32
C SER A 33 11.35 -10.54 1.79
N LEU A 34 10.69 -9.81 0.90
CA LEU A 34 9.30 -9.39 1.03
C LEU A 34 8.50 -10.06 -0.06
N SER A 35 7.43 -10.73 0.31
CA SER A 35 6.54 -11.42 -0.62
C SER A 35 5.09 -11.00 -0.40
N LEU A 36 4.32 -10.91 -1.48
CA LEU A 36 2.88 -10.70 -1.42
C LEU A 36 2.14 -12.00 -1.71
N LEU A 37 1.30 -12.44 -0.79
CA LEU A 37 0.47 -13.63 -0.92
C LEU A 37 -1.01 -13.24 -0.96
N SER A 38 -1.84 -14.04 -1.62
CA SER A 38 -3.30 -13.89 -1.58
C SER A 38 -3.87 -14.45 -0.27
N GLY A 39 -4.83 -13.74 0.31
CA GLY A 39 -5.47 -14.09 1.58
C GLY A 39 -4.64 -13.72 2.81
N SER A 40 -5.10 -14.17 3.97
CA SER A 40 -4.43 -14.00 5.28
C SER A 40 -3.60 -15.26 5.61
N THR A 41 -2.41 -15.40 5.04
CA THR A 41 -1.57 -16.61 5.12
C THR A 41 -0.08 -16.29 5.11
N LEU A 42 0.73 -17.14 5.77
CA LEU A 42 2.20 -17.10 5.70
C LEU A 42 2.80 -18.06 4.67
N SER A 43 1.97 -18.91 4.08
CA SER A 43 2.39 -19.97 3.17
C SER A 43 1.56 -19.96 1.89
N GLY A 44 2.17 -20.35 0.78
CA GLY A 44 1.54 -20.37 -0.53
C GLY A 44 2.47 -19.85 -1.60
N ALA A 45 1.99 -19.81 -2.85
CA ALA A 45 2.72 -19.18 -3.93
C ALA A 45 2.68 -17.66 -3.76
N ALA A 46 3.86 -17.02 -3.74
CA ALA A 46 3.95 -15.57 -3.77
C ALA A 46 3.46 -15.05 -5.14
N LEU A 47 2.55 -14.08 -5.11
CA LEU A 47 2.13 -13.34 -6.31
C LEU A 47 3.27 -12.45 -6.81
N PHE A 48 3.95 -11.80 -5.89
CA PHE A 48 5.11 -10.97 -6.12
C PHE A 48 6.13 -11.18 -5.01
N SER A 49 7.40 -10.96 -5.31
CA SER A 49 8.48 -10.97 -4.33
C SER A 49 9.59 -10.01 -4.72
N THR A 50 10.26 -9.46 -3.72
CA THR A 50 11.44 -8.62 -3.86
C THR A 50 12.36 -8.85 -2.66
N SER A 51 13.64 -8.53 -2.81
CA SER A 51 14.62 -8.61 -1.73
C SER A 51 15.29 -7.26 -1.55
N PHE A 52 15.51 -6.87 -0.29
CA PHE A 52 16.15 -5.61 0.06
C PHE A 52 17.06 -5.80 1.27
N THR A 53 18.00 -4.87 1.45
CA THR A 53 18.86 -4.83 2.64
C THR A 53 18.59 -3.54 3.37
N LEU A 54 18.41 -3.62 4.69
CA LEU A 54 18.18 -2.41 5.50
C LEU A 54 19.44 -1.53 5.51
N PRO A 55 19.29 -0.20 5.48
CA PRO A 55 20.42 0.71 5.54
C PRO A 55 21.18 0.59 6.86
N SER A 56 22.49 0.87 6.84
CA SER A 56 23.34 0.84 8.04
C SER A 56 22.99 1.91 9.07
N SER A 57 22.17 2.90 8.72
CA SER A 57 21.59 3.87 9.66
C SER A 57 20.63 3.21 10.66
N ILE A 58 20.04 2.06 10.32
CA ILE A 58 19.27 1.24 11.26
C ILE A 58 20.28 0.33 11.97
N ASN A 59 20.85 0.83 13.07
CA ASN A 59 21.92 0.18 13.84
C ASN A 59 21.74 0.23 15.36
N ASN A 60 20.60 0.72 15.83
CA ASN A 60 20.22 0.76 17.24
C ASN A 60 18.79 0.21 17.42
N ARG A 61 18.34 0.18 18.68
CA ARG A 61 16.96 -0.20 19.06
C ARG A 61 16.00 0.99 19.03
N THR A 62 16.18 1.87 18.06
CA THR A 62 15.25 2.97 17.81
C THR A 62 14.43 2.63 16.58
N ALA A 63 13.12 2.45 16.79
CA ALA A 63 12.17 2.17 15.73
C ALA A 63 12.29 3.19 14.58
N THR A 64 12.63 2.69 13.38
CA THR A 64 12.86 3.51 12.19
C THR A 64 12.05 2.97 11.02
N TRP A 65 11.30 3.84 10.35
CA TRP A 65 10.58 3.47 9.13
C TRP A 65 11.54 3.17 7.98
N PHE A 66 11.28 2.08 7.27
CA PHE A 66 11.88 1.81 5.98
C PHE A 66 10.81 1.34 5.01
N ASP A 67 10.71 2.05 3.88
CA ASP A 67 9.76 1.74 2.81
C ASP A 67 10.46 0.97 1.69
N VAL A 68 9.87 -0.16 1.33
CA VAL A 68 10.27 -0.98 0.20
C VAL A 68 9.46 -0.54 -1.02
N ASP A 69 10.14 -0.23 -2.12
CA ASP A 69 9.50 0.02 -3.41
C ASP A 69 8.90 -1.28 -3.95
N VAL A 70 7.59 -1.25 -4.19
CA VAL A 70 6.81 -2.37 -4.74
C VAL A 70 6.03 -1.92 -5.98
N THR A 71 6.49 -0.87 -6.65
CA THR A 71 5.86 -0.33 -7.86
C THR A 71 5.62 -1.44 -8.88
N GLY A 72 4.39 -1.54 -9.36
CA GLY A 72 3.95 -2.57 -10.31
C GLY A 72 3.41 -3.85 -9.67
N TRP A 73 3.37 -3.94 -8.34
CA TRP A 73 2.61 -4.97 -7.64
C TRP A 73 1.12 -4.63 -7.73
N ASN A 74 0.49 -5.20 -8.74
CA ASN A 74 -0.92 -4.95 -9.03
C ASN A 74 -1.80 -5.95 -8.29
N VAL A 75 -2.77 -5.43 -7.56
CA VAL A 75 -3.72 -6.17 -6.73
C VAL A 75 -5.16 -5.81 -7.09
N THR A 76 -6.12 -6.55 -6.57
CA THR A 76 -7.54 -6.25 -6.71
C THR A 76 -8.02 -5.53 -5.45
N ALA A 77 -8.54 -4.32 -5.62
CA ALA A 77 -9.12 -3.57 -4.49
C ALA A 77 -10.28 -4.35 -3.85
N GLY A 78 -10.35 -4.35 -2.52
CA GLY A 78 -11.31 -5.10 -1.72
C GLY A 78 -10.84 -6.52 -1.36
N GLU A 79 -9.84 -7.06 -2.04
CA GLU A 79 -9.30 -8.39 -1.72
C GLU A 79 -8.30 -8.34 -0.55
N THR A 80 -8.21 -9.45 0.17
CA THR A 80 -7.25 -9.59 1.28
C THR A 80 -5.94 -10.17 0.77
N TYR A 81 -4.83 -9.58 1.20
CA TYR A 81 -3.47 -10.03 0.89
C TYR A 81 -2.63 -10.08 2.17
N THR A 82 -1.50 -10.78 2.11
CA THR A 82 -0.49 -10.78 3.17
C THR A 82 0.87 -10.39 2.63
N LEU A 83 1.49 -9.40 3.26
CA LEU A 83 2.90 -9.09 3.10
C LEU A 83 3.69 -9.97 4.05
N VAL A 84 4.57 -10.83 3.52
CA VAL A 84 5.38 -11.76 4.30
C VAL A 84 6.84 -11.33 4.24
N LEU A 85 7.42 -11.13 5.41
CA LEU A 85 8.83 -10.84 5.62
C LEU A 85 9.56 -12.12 6.03
N ASP A 86 10.62 -12.42 5.31
CA ASP A 86 11.53 -13.52 5.61
C ASP A 86 12.97 -12.99 5.71
N THR A 87 13.54 -13.09 6.90
CA THR A 87 14.93 -12.71 7.19
C THR A 87 15.89 -13.89 6.99
N GLY A 88 15.38 -15.06 6.57
CA GLY A 88 16.11 -16.31 6.54
C GLY A 88 16.66 -16.65 7.93
N SER A 89 17.97 -16.80 8.03
CA SER A 89 18.67 -17.03 9.30
C SER A 89 19.16 -15.75 9.98
N SER A 90 18.89 -14.57 9.43
CA SER A 90 19.37 -13.30 10.00
C SER A 90 18.60 -12.93 11.27
N ALA A 91 19.35 -12.72 12.35
CA ALA A 91 18.84 -12.20 13.62
C ALA A 91 19.20 -10.71 13.83
N ARG A 92 19.74 -10.02 12.82
CA ARG A 92 20.24 -8.64 12.96
C ARG A 92 19.12 -7.66 13.33
N ASN A 93 18.01 -7.72 12.58
CA ASN A 93 16.92 -6.75 12.66
C ASN A 93 15.61 -7.43 13.05
N ALA A 94 14.71 -6.65 13.63
CA ALA A 94 13.33 -7.05 13.87
C ALA A 94 12.37 -5.96 13.41
N VAL A 95 11.15 -6.38 13.08
CA VAL A 95 10.03 -5.48 12.83
C VAL A 95 9.39 -5.13 14.17
N VAL A 96 9.01 -3.87 14.34
CA VAL A 96 8.31 -3.39 15.53
C VAL A 96 6.87 -3.88 15.50
N LEU A 97 6.40 -4.42 16.62
CA LEU A 97 5.00 -4.80 16.77
C LEU A 97 4.18 -3.60 17.26
N GLY A 98 3.02 -3.41 16.65
CA GLY A 98 1.99 -2.46 17.03
C GLY A 98 0.70 -3.16 17.49
N PRO A 99 -0.21 -2.43 18.16
CA PRO A 99 -0.01 -1.12 18.78
C PRO A 99 1.04 -1.20 19.90
N GLU A 100 1.56 -0.08 20.39
CA GLU A 100 2.48 -0.06 21.53
C GLU A 100 1.75 -0.60 22.77
N ILE A 101 2.33 -1.61 23.42
CA ILE A 101 1.70 -2.34 24.53
C ILE A 101 2.67 -2.47 25.69
N ASN A 102 2.15 -2.32 26.91
CA ASN A 102 2.86 -2.72 28.10
C ASN A 102 2.84 -4.26 28.22
N ILE A 103 3.99 -4.91 27.99
CA ILE A 103 4.11 -6.36 28.01
C ILE A 103 3.81 -7.03 29.36
N TYR A 104 3.84 -6.28 30.46
CA TYR A 104 3.55 -6.81 31.80
C TYR A 104 2.06 -6.73 32.17
N THR A 105 1.36 -5.72 31.65
CA THR A 105 -0.06 -5.47 32.00
C THR A 105 -1.01 -5.76 30.85
N GLY A 106 -0.51 -5.96 29.63
CA GLY A 106 -1.33 -6.12 28.42
C GLY A 106 -2.07 -4.86 28.00
N LYS A 107 -1.82 -3.71 28.65
CA LYS A 107 -2.48 -2.45 28.32
C LYS A 107 -1.88 -1.85 27.05
N VAL A 108 -2.72 -1.51 26.08
CA VAL A 108 -2.34 -0.68 24.93
C VAL A 108 -1.96 0.72 25.42
N LEU A 109 -0.73 1.13 25.12
CA LEU A 109 -0.15 2.42 25.48
C LEU A 109 -0.30 3.47 24.38
N GLY A 110 -0.44 3.03 23.13
CA GLY A 110 -0.65 3.92 21.98
C GLY A 110 -0.47 3.17 20.66
N GLY A 111 -0.63 3.86 19.53
CA GLY A 111 -0.52 3.28 18.20
C GLY A 111 -1.83 2.69 17.68
N ASP A 112 -2.00 2.75 16.37
CA ASP A 112 -3.20 2.30 15.68
C ASP A 112 -2.87 1.01 14.91
N ALA A 113 -3.55 -0.08 15.25
CA ALA A 113 -3.50 -1.30 14.44
C ALA A 113 -4.20 -1.05 13.10
N TYR A 114 -3.69 -1.63 12.01
CA TYR A 114 -4.36 -1.51 10.73
C TYR A 114 -5.73 -2.16 10.77
N THR A 115 -6.76 -1.39 10.45
CA THR A 115 -8.15 -1.89 10.47
C THR A 115 -8.35 -2.93 9.37
N GLY A 116 -8.84 -4.12 9.74
CA GLY A 116 -9.10 -5.21 8.78
C GLY A 116 -7.86 -6.05 8.41
N GLY A 117 -6.72 -5.81 9.06
CA GLY A 117 -5.51 -6.61 8.95
C GLY A 117 -5.17 -7.34 10.24
N THR A 118 -4.30 -8.34 10.16
CA THR A 118 -3.69 -8.98 11.34
C THR A 118 -2.23 -9.34 11.06
N ALA A 119 -1.38 -9.18 12.07
CA ALA A 119 -0.08 -9.80 12.05
C ALA A 119 -0.21 -11.32 12.14
N LEU A 120 0.66 -12.01 11.43
CA LEU A 120 0.77 -13.46 11.34
C LEU A 120 2.20 -13.84 11.66
N PHE A 121 2.39 -14.88 12.47
CA PHE A 121 3.71 -15.32 12.89
C PHE A 121 3.88 -16.81 12.67
N GLU A 122 5.01 -17.20 12.09
CA GLU A 122 5.38 -18.62 11.98
C GLU A 122 5.71 -19.17 13.37
N ASN A 123 6.51 -18.41 14.13
CA ASN A 123 6.80 -18.66 15.53
C ASN A 123 6.27 -17.48 16.35
N GLN A 124 5.45 -17.79 17.36
CA GLN A 124 4.79 -16.77 18.17
C GLN A 124 5.82 -15.86 18.89
N PRO A 125 5.61 -14.53 18.90
CA PRO A 125 6.45 -13.63 19.70
C PRO A 125 6.25 -13.89 21.19
N TYR A 126 7.24 -13.52 22.01
CA TYR A 126 7.37 -13.82 23.45
C TYR A 126 6.21 -13.33 24.36
N SER A 127 5.15 -12.74 23.80
CA SER A 127 3.93 -12.40 24.53
C SER A 127 2.72 -13.04 23.86
N GLY A 128 2.01 -13.91 24.59
CA GLY A 128 0.71 -14.47 24.15
C GLY A 128 -0.39 -13.42 23.92
N PHE A 129 -0.06 -12.13 24.00
CA PHE A 129 -0.95 -11.01 23.76
C PHE A 129 -1.56 -11.02 22.35
N CYS A 130 -0.76 -11.39 21.33
CA CYS A 130 -1.29 -11.49 19.97
C CYS A 130 -2.44 -12.50 19.85
N GLN A 131 -2.54 -13.47 20.77
CA GLN A 131 -3.60 -14.46 20.80
C GLN A 131 -4.85 -14.00 21.57
N THR A 132 -4.68 -13.27 22.66
CA THR A 132 -5.81 -12.86 23.53
C THR A 132 -6.57 -11.67 23.00
N SER A 133 -5.88 -10.79 22.27
CA SER A 133 -6.42 -9.49 21.87
C SER A 133 -6.82 -9.46 20.41
N GLY A 134 -6.18 -10.26 19.54
CA GLY A 134 -6.34 -10.16 18.08
C GLY A 134 -5.90 -8.80 17.52
N LEU A 135 -5.12 -8.04 18.29
CA LEU A 135 -4.74 -6.65 18.01
C LEU A 135 -3.27 -6.51 17.61
N CYS A 136 -2.59 -7.56 17.14
CA CYS A 136 -1.19 -7.43 16.73
C CYS A 136 -1.07 -6.98 15.27
N ASP A 137 -0.19 -6.03 15.06
CA ASP A 137 0.15 -5.42 13.79
C ASP A 137 1.69 -5.36 13.65
N LEU A 138 2.23 -5.45 12.44
CA LEU A 138 3.67 -5.31 12.17
C LEU A 138 4.12 -3.85 12.05
N ASN A 139 3.34 -2.91 12.57
CA ASN A 139 3.54 -1.46 12.46
C ASN A 139 3.91 -1.08 11.03
N PHE A 140 2.95 -1.34 10.14
CA PHE A 140 3.13 -1.25 8.70
C PHE A 140 2.30 -0.12 8.09
N ARG A 141 2.69 0.28 6.88
CA ARG A 141 1.94 1.20 6.03
C ARG A 141 2.05 0.80 4.59
N ILE A 142 1.03 1.18 3.82
CA ILE A 142 0.99 0.95 2.38
C ILE A 142 0.71 2.28 1.70
N THR A 143 1.51 2.59 0.68
CA THR A 143 1.23 3.68 -0.26
C THR A 143 0.79 3.06 -1.57
N ALA A 144 -0.38 3.46 -2.06
CA ALA A 144 -0.92 3.04 -3.34
C ALA A 144 -1.47 4.24 -4.09
N THR A 145 -1.55 4.13 -5.42
CA THR A 145 -2.06 5.22 -6.27
C THR A 145 -3.04 4.67 -7.30
N THR A 146 -4.27 5.12 -7.22
CA THR A 146 -5.23 4.92 -8.30
C THR A 146 -4.87 5.91 -9.40
N PRO A 147 -4.64 5.48 -10.66
CA PRO A 147 -4.56 6.40 -11.76
C PRO A 147 -5.89 7.14 -11.80
N THR A 148 -5.88 8.43 -11.48
CA THR A 148 -7.06 9.26 -11.71
C THR A 148 -7.27 9.28 -13.22
N ALA A 149 -8.43 8.80 -13.66
CA ALA A 149 -8.78 8.95 -15.07
C ALA A 149 -8.66 10.44 -15.42
N PRO A 150 -7.96 10.83 -16.50
CA PRO A 150 -7.86 12.22 -16.88
C PRO A 150 -9.28 12.77 -17.04
N VAL A 151 -9.71 13.62 -16.11
CA VAL A 151 -10.95 14.38 -16.28
C VAL A 151 -10.65 15.35 -17.42
N PRO A 152 -11.43 15.34 -18.52
CA PRO A 152 -11.19 16.27 -19.61
C PRO A 152 -11.12 17.68 -19.04
N GLU A 153 -10.02 18.37 -19.30
CA GLU A 153 -9.77 19.67 -18.71
C GLU A 153 -10.92 20.63 -19.04
N PRO A 154 -11.23 21.62 -18.17
CA PRO A 154 -12.29 22.60 -18.45
C PRO A 154 -12.17 23.27 -19.82
N ALA A 155 -10.94 23.41 -20.33
CA ALA A 155 -10.67 23.90 -21.68
C ALA A 155 -11.20 22.95 -22.78
N THR A 156 -11.09 21.63 -22.59
CA THR A 156 -11.66 20.65 -23.52
C THR A 156 -13.18 20.78 -23.60
N TRP A 157 -13.85 20.96 -22.46
CA TRP A 157 -15.30 21.22 -22.42
C TRP A 157 -15.65 22.51 -23.14
N ALA A 158 -14.89 23.59 -22.88
CA ALA A 158 -15.09 24.86 -23.54
C ALA A 158 -14.91 24.75 -25.08
N MET A 159 -13.91 24.01 -25.55
CA MET A 159 -13.69 23.79 -26.99
C MET A 159 -14.79 22.93 -27.63
N MET A 160 -15.33 21.93 -26.92
CA MET A 160 -16.48 21.16 -27.41
C MET A 160 -17.74 22.03 -27.52
N ILE A 161 -18.04 22.81 -26.48
CA ILE A 161 -19.19 23.73 -26.46
C ILE A 161 -19.05 24.79 -27.54
N LEU A 162 -17.86 25.40 -27.65
CA LEU A 162 -17.57 26.41 -28.66
C LEU A 162 -17.66 25.84 -30.07
N GLY A 163 -17.11 24.65 -30.31
CA GLY A 163 -17.22 23.94 -31.59
C GLY A 163 -18.66 23.65 -31.98
N MET A 164 -19.46 23.09 -31.06
CA MET A 164 -20.89 22.85 -31.30
C MET A 164 -21.67 24.15 -31.52
N GLY A 165 -21.35 25.20 -30.75
CA GLY A 165 -21.94 26.52 -30.89
C GLY A 165 -21.66 27.16 -32.25
N LEU A 166 -20.42 27.05 -32.74
CA LEU A 166 -20.01 27.54 -34.06
C LEU A 166 -20.74 26.81 -35.20
N VAL A 167 -20.78 25.48 -35.15
CA VAL A 167 -21.48 24.66 -36.16
C VAL A 167 -22.98 24.99 -36.17
N GLY A 168 -23.61 25.00 -34.99
CA GLY A 168 -25.03 25.36 -34.86
C GLY A 168 -25.34 26.78 -35.34
N GLY A 169 -24.47 27.74 -35.01
CA GLY A 169 -24.55 29.13 -35.47
C GLY A 169 -24.46 29.25 -37.00
N ALA A 170 -23.51 28.55 -37.61
CA ALA A 170 -23.33 28.54 -39.06
C ALA A 170 -24.55 27.98 -39.80
N MET A 171 -25.10 26.85 -39.34
CA MET A 171 -26.33 26.26 -39.92
C MET A 171 -27.55 27.16 -39.79
N ARG A 172 -27.66 27.92 -38.69
CA ARG A 172 -28.78 28.85 -38.50
C ARG A 172 -28.67 30.06 -39.42
N ASN A 173 -27.45 30.54 -39.69
CA ASN A 173 -27.24 31.67 -40.59
C ASN A 173 -27.52 31.29 -42.05
N SER A 174 -27.09 30.11 -42.50
CA SER A 174 -27.29 29.68 -43.90
C SER A 174 -28.77 29.53 -44.29
N ARG A 175 -29.64 29.08 -43.38
CA ARG A 175 -31.08 28.97 -43.63
C ARG A 175 -31.78 30.32 -43.85
N ARG A 176 -31.23 31.42 -43.32
CA ARG A 176 -31.84 32.76 -43.46
C ARG A 176 -31.60 33.39 -44.83
N GLN A 177 -30.62 32.90 -45.60
CA GLN A 177 -30.26 33.50 -46.89
C GLN A 177 -30.92 32.84 -48.11
N VAL A 178 -31.85 31.91 -47.90
CA VAL A 178 -32.61 31.32 -49.01
C VAL A 178 -33.73 32.30 -49.41
N SER A 179 -33.38 33.29 -50.23
CA SER A 179 -34.32 34.15 -50.94
C SER A 179 -34.80 33.41 -52.18
N THR A 180 -36.01 32.85 -52.15
CA THR A 180 -36.65 32.26 -53.32
C THR A 180 -37.18 33.37 -54.22
N THR A 181 -36.49 33.66 -55.32
CA THR A 181 -37.03 34.45 -56.43
C THR A 181 -37.78 33.48 -57.35
N PHE A 182 -39.09 33.63 -57.46
CA PHE A 182 -39.91 32.91 -58.44
C PHE A 182 -39.99 33.73 -59.73
N ALA A 183 -39.95 33.02 -60.87
CA ALA A 183 -40.09 33.57 -62.23
C ALA A 183 -41.49 33.33 -62.78
#